data_AF-A0A3D3FEY9-F1
#
_entry.id   AF-A0A3D3FEY9-F1
#
_cell.length_a   1.000
_cell.length_b   1.000
_cell.length_c   1.000
_cell.angle_alpha   90.00
_cell.angle_beta   90.00
_cell.angle_gamma   90.00
#
_symmetry.space_group_name_H-M   'P 1'
#
loop_
_entity.id
_entity.type
_entity.pdbx_description
1 polymer ?
#
loop_
_entity_poly.entity_id
_entity_poly.type
_entity_poly.pdbx_seq_one_letter_code
_entity_poly.pdbx_strand_id
1 'polypeptide(L)'
;MVAALDSTTCETCAAMDGKQFPLKEEAAGINAPPFHARCRCCKAPVVEDEAPGERAARGEDGKTYYVPENMTYDEWKAQDVDNASEKSDVVSSGKSDIIKEKIRTAGKLPKTAKIHFSPAPVDMDLLSFDDKHINSERGHEVTREQAIQWIHDAKISVSVWGGRFERYYGTQGTVYVNTLNNLIRTAYAKDEYDDNTRAILEVIKKYAL
;
A
#
# COMPACT_ATOMS: atom_id res chain seq x y z
N MET A 1 -18.36 21.21 -16.16
CA MET A 1 -16.95 21.53 -16.44
C MET A 1 -16.12 20.40 -15.91
N VAL A 2 -15.08 20.04 -16.66
CA VAL A 2 -14.20 18.92 -16.30
C VAL A 2 -12.77 19.43 -16.40
N ALA A 3 -12.04 19.44 -15.29
CA ALA A 3 -10.61 19.68 -15.26
C ALA A 3 -9.85 18.37 -15.43
N ALA A 4 -8.63 18.41 -15.93
CA ALA A 4 -7.80 17.22 -15.90
C ALA A 4 -7.37 16.89 -14.46
N LEU A 5 -7.38 15.62 -14.10
CA LEU A 5 -6.87 15.16 -12.81
C LEU A 5 -5.37 14.89 -12.93
N ASP A 6 -4.55 15.92 -12.74
CA ASP A 6 -3.09 15.78 -12.70
C ASP A 6 -2.39 16.82 -11.81
N SER A 7 -1.10 16.58 -11.54
CA SER A 7 -0.24 17.45 -10.72
C SER A 7 0.04 18.82 -11.33
N THR A 8 -0.20 19.00 -12.64
CA THR A 8 0.03 20.27 -13.35
C THR A 8 -1.22 21.15 -13.42
N THR A 9 -2.34 20.65 -12.92
CA THR A 9 -3.61 21.37 -12.92
C THR A 9 -3.56 22.47 -11.87
N CYS A 10 -3.66 23.71 -12.34
CA CYS A 10 -3.62 24.89 -11.48
C CYS A 10 -4.92 25.09 -10.70
N GLU A 11 -4.84 25.90 -9.66
CA GLU A 11 -5.96 26.24 -8.77
C GLU A 11 -7.21 26.73 -9.51
N THR A 12 -7.06 27.58 -10.54
CA THR A 12 -8.19 28.06 -11.34
C THR A 12 -8.92 26.94 -12.08
N CYS A 13 -8.19 25.97 -12.62
CA CYS A 13 -8.78 24.82 -13.31
C CYS A 13 -9.44 23.88 -12.31
N ALA A 14 -8.75 23.56 -11.21
CA ALA A 14 -9.26 22.74 -10.12
C ALA A 14 -10.58 23.28 -9.57
N ALA A 15 -10.63 24.59 -9.29
CA ALA A 15 -11.83 25.26 -8.79
C ALA A 15 -13.01 25.27 -9.79
N MET A 16 -12.78 24.97 -11.06
CA MET A 16 -13.83 24.88 -12.07
C MET A 16 -14.29 23.44 -12.33
N ASP A 17 -13.60 22.42 -11.79
CA ASP A 17 -14.00 21.02 -11.92
C ASP A 17 -15.38 20.77 -11.29
N GLY A 18 -16.21 19.95 -11.93
CA GLY A 18 -17.56 19.60 -11.46
C GLY A 18 -18.62 20.69 -11.63
N LYS A 19 -18.25 21.96 -11.88
CA LYS A 19 -19.24 23.05 -12.03
C LYS A 19 -20.07 22.92 -13.31
N GLN A 20 -21.39 23.02 -13.20
CA GLN A 20 -22.30 22.99 -14.35
C GLN A 20 -22.76 24.40 -14.70
N PHE A 21 -22.85 24.70 -15.99
CA PHE A 21 -23.28 26.00 -16.49
C PHE A 21 -24.27 25.82 -17.64
N PRO A 22 -25.34 26.65 -17.72
CA PRO A 22 -26.24 26.65 -18.87
C PRO A 22 -25.50 27.04 -20.15
N LEU A 23 -25.68 26.27 -21.22
CA LEU A 23 -25.04 26.55 -22.52
C LEU A 23 -25.39 27.96 -23.06
N LYS A 24 -26.59 28.46 -22.76
CA LYS A 24 -27.06 29.80 -23.17
C LYS A 24 -26.25 30.96 -22.55
N GLU A 25 -25.55 30.70 -21.46
CA GLU A 25 -24.75 31.69 -20.71
C GLU A 25 -23.25 31.52 -20.99
N GLU A 26 -22.86 30.72 -22.00
CA GLU A 26 -21.46 30.42 -22.31
C GLU A 26 -20.65 31.70 -22.64
N ALA A 27 -19.60 31.94 -21.85
CA ALA A 27 -18.66 33.04 -21.97
C ALA A 27 -17.23 32.51 -21.71
N ALA A 28 -16.43 32.52 -22.78
CA ALA A 28 -15.03 32.10 -22.72
C ALA A 28 -14.25 32.91 -21.68
N GLY A 29 -13.45 32.24 -20.86
CA GLY A 29 -12.70 32.88 -19.79
C GLY A 29 -13.49 33.14 -18.50
N ILE A 30 -14.81 32.94 -18.50
CA ILE A 30 -15.68 33.17 -17.33
C ILE A 30 -16.33 31.87 -16.86
N ASN A 31 -17.03 31.17 -17.75
CA ASN A 31 -17.66 29.87 -17.47
C ASN A 31 -17.43 28.84 -18.60
N ALA A 32 -16.59 29.17 -19.59
CA ALA A 32 -16.17 28.27 -20.67
C ALA A 32 -14.64 28.35 -20.88
N PRO A 33 -13.98 27.23 -21.23
CA PRO A 33 -12.54 27.23 -21.42
C PRO A 33 -12.19 27.85 -22.80
N PRO A 34 -10.98 28.41 -22.97
CA PRO A 34 -9.89 28.46 -22.00
C PRO A 34 -10.04 29.61 -20.98
N PHE A 35 -9.71 29.34 -19.72
CA PHE A 35 -9.67 30.36 -18.66
C PHE A 35 -8.35 31.13 -18.61
N HIS A 36 -7.28 30.51 -19.09
CA HIS A 36 -5.93 31.04 -19.08
C HIS A 36 -5.07 30.27 -20.09
N ALA A 37 -3.83 30.73 -20.31
CA ALA A 37 -2.87 29.97 -21.11
C ALA A 37 -2.66 28.57 -20.51
N ARG A 38 -2.53 27.55 -21.37
CA ARG A 38 -2.40 26.12 -20.99
C ARG A 38 -3.54 25.62 -20.09
N CYS A 39 -4.75 26.13 -20.28
CA CYS A 39 -5.94 25.67 -19.57
C CYS A 39 -6.11 24.15 -19.70
N ARG A 40 -6.41 23.51 -18.57
CA ARG A 40 -6.61 22.06 -18.43
C ARG A 40 -8.09 21.69 -18.29
N CYS A 41 -9.00 22.65 -18.46
CA CYS A 41 -10.44 22.41 -18.43
C CYS A 41 -11.02 22.12 -19.82
N CYS A 42 -12.00 21.24 -19.86
CA CYS A 42 -12.88 21.00 -21.00
C CYS A 42 -14.35 21.07 -20.58
N LYS A 43 -15.22 21.29 -21.56
CA LYS A 43 -16.67 21.20 -21.38
C LYS A 43 -17.13 19.79 -21.75
N ALA A 44 -17.94 19.19 -20.89
CA ALA A 44 -18.62 17.92 -21.13
C ALA A 44 -20.14 18.15 -20.95
N PRO A 45 -20.99 17.51 -21.78
CA PRO A 45 -22.44 17.55 -21.58
C PRO A 45 -22.82 16.83 -20.29
N VAL A 46 -23.87 17.30 -19.62
CA VAL A 46 -24.47 16.59 -18.48
C VAL A 46 -25.50 15.62 -19.05
N VAL A 47 -25.37 14.34 -18.73
CA VAL A 47 -26.30 13.27 -19.09
C VAL A 47 -26.85 12.69 -17.80
N GLU A 48 -28.17 12.72 -17.61
CA GLU A 48 -28.81 12.36 -16.32
C GLU A 48 -29.12 10.86 -16.18
N ASP A 49 -29.17 10.11 -17.29
CA ASP A 49 -29.69 8.73 -17.35
C ASP A 49 -28.60 7.67 -17.63
N GLU A 50 -27.31 7.98 -17.48
CA GLU A 50 -26.22 7.02 -17.67
C GLU A 50 -25.63 6.54 -16.34
N ALA A 51 -25.26 5.25 -16.31
CA ALA A 51 -24.48 4.71 -15.20
C ALA A 51 -23.13 5.45 -15.13
N PRO A 52 -22.64 5.78 -13.92
CA PRO A 52 -21.40 6.54 -13.77
C PRO A 52 -20.24 5.78 -14.43
N GLY A 53 -19.58 6.44 -15.37
CA GLY A 53 -18.44 5.90 -16.10
C GLY A 53 -17.13 6.09 -15.33
N GLU A 54 -16.04 6.06 -16.09
CA GLU A 54 -14.69 6.33 -15.59
C GLU A 54 -14.12 7.56 -16.28
N ARG A 55 -13.34 8.36 -15.54
CA ARG A 55 -12.53 9.47 -16.09
C ARG A 55 -11.05 9.21 -15.90
N ALA A 56 -10.26 9.69 -16.85
CA ALA A 56 -8.82 9.55 -16.83
C ALA A 56 -8.16 10.50 -15.80
N ALA A 57 -7.27 9.96 -14.99
CA ALA A 57 -6.38 10.68 -14.08
C ALA A 57 -4.92 10.35 -14.40
N ARG A 58 -4.01 11.27 -14.05
CA ARG A 58 -2.57 11.11 -14.27
C ARG A 58 -1.83 11.11 -12.94
N GLY A 59 -1.11 10.03 -12.68
CA GLY A 59 -0.31 9.90 -11.47
C GLY A 59 0.95 10.77 -11.51
N GLU A 60 1.62 10.91 -10.37
CA GLU A 60 2.96 11.53 -10.31
C GLU A 60 3.98 10.82 -11.21
N ASP A 61 3.78 9.52 -11.43
CA ASP A 61 4.55 8.71 -12.38
C ASP A 61 4.35 9.09 -13.85
N GLY A 62 3.43 10.02 -14.10
CA GLY A 62 3.07 10.48 -15.43
C GLY A 62 2.26 9.47 -16.24
N LYS A 63 1.80 8.36 -15.64
CA LYS A 63 0.92 7.38 -16.31
C LYS A 63 -0.55 7.71 -16.09
N THR A 64 -1.35 7.35 -17.08
CA THR A 64 -2.81 7.51 -17.02
C THR A 64 -3.42 6.29 -16.33
N TYR A 65 -4.31 6.53 -15.38
CA TYR A 65 -5.19 5.55 -14.76
C TYR A 65 -6.63 6.06 -14.76
N TYR A 66 -7.58 5.22 -14.37
CA TYR A 66 -9.01 5.54 -14.42
C TYR A 66 -9.58 5.61 -13.01
N VAL A 67 -10.43 6.61 -12.78
CA VAL A 67 -11.15 6.84 -11.53
C VAL A 67 -12.64 6.99 -11.82
N PRO A 68 -13.53 6.82 -10.82
CA PRO A 68 -14.96 7.06 -11.01
C PRO A 68 -15.22 8.46 -11.60
N GLU A 69 -16.14 8.55 -12.56
CA GLU A 69 -16.48 9.80 -13.25
C GLU A 69 -16.84 10.95 -12.30
N ASN A 70 -17.54 10.63 -11.21
CA ASN A 70 -18.01 11.62 -10.23
C ASN A 70 -16.91 12.13 -9.28
N MET A 71 -15.68 11.61 -9.38
CA MET A 71 -14.58 12.08 -8.55
C MET A 71 -14.17 13.50 -8.97
N THR A 72 -14.17 14.43 -8.00
CA THR A 72 -13.71 15.81 -8.20
C THR A 72 -12.19 15.93 -8.07
N TYR A 73 -11.63 17.02 -8.60
CA TYR A 73 -10.20 17.31 -8.46
C TYR A 73 -9.74 17.37 -7.00
N ASP A 74 -10.53 17.98 -6.11
CA ASP A 74 -10.14 18.12 -4.70
C ASP A 74 -10.16 16.77 -3.97
N GLU A 75 -11.16 15.92 -4.23
CA GLU A 75 -11.21 14.55 -3.70
C GLU A 75 -10.05 13.69 -4.23
N TRP A 76 -9.78 13.79 -5.53
CA TRP A 76 -8.66 13.11 -6.17
C TRP A 76 -7.31 13.53 -5.57
N LYS A 77 -7.11 14.84 -5.39
CA LYS A 77 -5.87 15.39 -4.82
C LYS A 77 -5.73 15.06 -3.34
N ALA A 78 -6.82 15.06 -2.57
CA ALA A 78 -6.81 14.65 -1.15
C ALA A 78 -6.38 13.19 -1.01
N GLN A 79 -6.83 12.30 -1.89
CA GLN A 79 -6.36 10.91 -1.92
C GLN A 79 -4.86 10.84 -2.19
N ASP A 80 -4.27 11.72 -2.99
CA ASP A 80 -2.82 11.72 -3.23
C ASP A 80 -2.01 12.20 -2.00
N VAL A 81 -2.58 13.11 -1.19
CA VAL A 81 -1.97 13.58 0.07
C VAL A 81 -2.05 12.51 1.17
N ASP A 82 -3.17 11.78 1.26
CA ASP A 82 -3.30 10.63 2.18
C ASP A 82 -2.55 9.39 1.67
N ASN A 83 -2.28 9.31 0.36
CA ASN A 83 -1.39 8.31 -0.24
C ASN A 83 0.10 8.73 -0.20
N ALA A 84 0.46 9.90 0.34
CA ALA A 84 1.87 10.24 0.58
C ALA A 84 2.50 9.35 1.66
N SER A 85 1.70 8.64 2.46
CA SER A 85 2.15 7.53 3.31
C SER A 85 2.17 6.15 2.61
N GLU A 86 1.60 6.00 1.41
CA GLU A 86 1.41 4.70 0.73
C GLU A 86 1.55 4.69 -0.81
N LYS A 87 2.32 5.58 -1.45
CA LYS A 87 2.60 5.46 -2.89
C LYS A 87 4.07 5.69 -3.25
N SER A 88 4.83 4.61 -3.19
CA SER A 88 6.18 4.50 -3.76
C SER A 88 6.19 3.56 -4.98
N ASP A 89 5.46 3.88 -6.04
CA ASP A 89 5.54 3.17 -7.32
C ASP A 89 5.50 4.23 -8.42
N VAL A 90 6.61 4.62 -9.04
CA VAL A 90 7.05 4.01 -10.31
C VAL A 90 8.59 4.08 -10.53
N VAL A 91 9.38 4.38 -9.49
CA VAL A 91 10.87 4.22 -9.54
C VAL A 91 11.33 2.87 -8.93
N SER A 92 10.39 2.03 -8.49
CA SER A 92 10.61 0.99 -7.48
C SER A 92 10.90 -0.43 -7.98
N SER A 93 10.50 -0.85 -9.20
CA SER A 93 10.60 -2.28 -9.58
C SER A 93 12.03 -2.82 -9.48
N GLY A 94 13.04 -2.10 -10.01
CA GLY A 94 14.43 -2.54 -9.93
C GLY A 94 15.03 -2.54 -8.52
N LYS A 95 14.68 -1.55 -7.68
CA LYS A 95 15.21 -1.47 -6.30
C LYS A 95 14.50 -2.43 -5.35
N SER A 96 13.18 -2.57 -5.49
CA SER A 96 12.34 -3.53 -4.78
C SER A 96 12.81 -4.96 -5.01
N ASP A 97 13.07 -5.33 -6.27
CA ASP A 97 13.56 -6.67 -6.61
C ASP A 97 14.98 -6.90 -6.05
N ILE A 98 15.87 -5.90 -6.13
CA ILE A 98 17.20 -5.99 -5.50
C ILE A 98 17.11 -6.16 -3.98
N ILE A 99 16.20 -5.44 -3.31
CA ILE A 99 16.02 -5.54 -1.86
C ILE A 99 15.42 -6.92 -1.50
N LYS A 100 14.43 -7.41 -2.26
CA LYS A 100 13.88 -8.76 -2.09
C LYS A 100 14.95 -9.83 -2.26
N GLU A 101 15.83 -9.73 -3.25
CA GLU A 101 16.95 -10.67 -3.41
C GLU A 101 17.95 -10.59 -2.26
N LYS A 102 18.22 -9.39 -1.72
CA LYS A 102 19.09 -9.22 -0.54
C LYS A 102 18.47 -9.85 0.70
N ILE A 103 17.18 -9.62 0.96
CA ILE A 103 16.45 -10.25 2.07
C ILE A 103 16.44 -11.76 1.90
N ARG A 104 16.17 -12.27 0.68
CA ARG A 104 16.18 -13.70 0.39
C ARG A 104 17.54 -14.33 0.68
N THR A 105 18.62 -13.67 0.25
CA THR A 105 19.98 -14.14 0.48
C THR A 105 20.36 -14.09 1.96
N ALA A 106 20.07 -12.98 2.65
CA ALA A 106 20.33 -12.79 4.07
C ALA A 106 19.61 -13.83 4.94
N GLY A 107 18.33 -14.07 4.64
CA GLY A 107 17.47 -15.01 5.35
C GLY A 107 17.61 -16.48 4.94
N LYS A 108 18.46 -16.79 3.95
CA LYS A 108 18.54 -18.11 3.29
C LYS A 108 17.15 -18.65 2.90
N LEU A 109 16.28 -17.76 2.44
CA LEU A 109 14.89 -18.09 2.11
C LEU A 109 14.84 -18.81 0.75
N PRO A 110 13.91 -19.76 0.55
CA PRO A 110 13.78 -20.45 -0.73
C PRO A 110 13.37 -19.47 -1.83
N LYS A 111 13.74 -19.76 -3.08
CA LYS A 111 13.35 -18.92 -4.24
C LYS A 111 11.84 -18.78 -4.40
N THR A 112 11.09 -19.77 -3.93
CA THR A 112 9.61 -19.78 -3.94
C THR A 112 8.99 -18.91 -2.85
N ALA A 113 9.78 -18.39 -1.90
CA ALA A 113 9.29 -17.48 -0.88
C ALA A 113 8.89 -16.13 -1.50
N LYS A 114 7.72 -15.64 -1.11
CA LYS A 114 7.22 -14.31 -1.47
C LYS A 114 7.49 -13.38 -0.31
N ILE A 115 8.20 -12.29 -0.57
CA ILE A 115 8.57 -11.28 0.42
C ILE A 115 7.64 -10.08 0.22
N HIS A 116 6.97 -9.67 1.29
CA HIS A 116 6.04 -8.55 1.31
C HIS A 116 6.61 -7.44 2.18
N PHE A 117 6.78 -6.25 1.60
CA PHE A 117 7.24 -5.07 2.34
C PHE A 117 6.14 -4.46 3.20
N SER A 118 4.89 -4.56 2.76
CA SER A 118 3.74 -4.46 3.64
C SER A 118 3.41 -5.87 4.12
N PRO A 119 3.45 -6.18 5.42
CA PRO A 119 3.09 -7.49 5.93
C PRO A 119 1.74 -7.95 5.39
N ALA A 120 1.65 -9.23 5.04
CA ALA A 120 0.42 -9.84 4.55
C ALA A 120 -0.68 -9.73 5.62
N PRO A 121 -1.92 -9.36 5.25
CA PRO A 121 -3.00 -9.22 6.21
C PRO A 121 -3.38 -10.58 6.79
N VAL A 122 -3.66 -10.61 8.09
CA VAL A 122 -4.19 -11.78 8.80
C VAL A 122 -5.24 -11.34 9.82
N ASP A 123 -6.28 -12.14 9.98
CA ASP A 123 -7.25 -11.95 11.04
C ASP A 123 -6.66 -12.45 12.37
N MET A 124 -6.18 -11.51 13.18
CA MET A 124 -5.51 -11.75 14.46
C MET A 124 -6.45 -12.33 15.53
N ASP A 125 -7.75 -12.09 15.42
CA ASP A 125 -8.74 -12.58 16.39
C ASP A 125 -9.01 -14.07 16.21
N LEU A 126 -8.88 -14.57 14.98
CA LEU A 126 -9.02 -15.98 14.64
C LEU A 126 -7.76 -16.81 14.91
N LEU A 127 -6.64 -16.18 15.27
CA LEU A 127 -5.39 -16.89 15.52
C LEU A 127 -5.38 -17.59 16.88
N SER A 128 -5.27 -18.91 16.83
CA SER A 128 -4.93 -19.76 17.97
C SER A 128 -3.42 -19.67 18.27
N PHE A 129 -3.01 -19.99 19.51
CA PHE A 129 -1.63 -19.86 19.98
C PHE A 129 -1.10 -21.20 20.48
N ASP A 130 0.01 -21.66 19.92
CA ASP A 130 0.63 -22.95 20.26
C ASP A 130 1.57 -22.81 21.47
N ASP A 131 0.99 -22.54 22.65
CA ASP A 131 1.76 -22.32 23.89
C ASP A 131 2.68 -23.51 24.23
N LYS A 132 2.20 -24.73 24.02
CA LYS A 132 3.00 -25.93 24.24
C LYS A 132 4.26 -25.92 23.37
N HIS A 133 4.14 -25.63 22.08
CA HIS A 133 5.32 -25.60 21.23
C HIS A 133 6.23 -24.42 21.53
N ILE A 134 5.65 -23.24 21.76
CA ILE A 134 6.40 -21.99 21.90
C ILE A 134 7.12 -21.94 23.25
N ASN A 135 6.42 -22.26 24.33
CA ASN A 135 6.93 -22.10 25.68
C ASN A 135 7.39 -23.42 26.29
N SER A 136 6.58 -24.47 26.22
CA SER A 136 6.95 -25.73 26.89
C SER A 136 8.08 -26.49 26.17
N GLU A 137 8.06 -26.53 24.83
CA GLU A 137 9.04 -27.28 24.04
C GLU A 137 10.27 -26.45 23.66
N ARG A 138 10.09 -25.14 23.43
CA ARG A 138 11.16 -24.24 22.96
C ARG A 138 11.66 -23.25 24.00
N GLY A 139 10.89 -22.98 25.05
CA GLY A 139 11.31 -22.08 26.13
C GLY A 139 11.39 -20.61 25.72
N HIS A 140 10.59 -20.16 24.74
CA HIS A 140 10.64 -18.77 24.26
C HIS A 140 10.01 -17.75 25.24
N GLU A 141 9.20 -18.22 26.19
CA GLU A 141 8.51 -17.39 27.19
C GLU A 141 7.67 -16.25 26.60
N VAL A 142 7.00 -16.50 25.47
CA VAL A 142 6.19 -15.53 24.73
C VAL A 142 4.71 -15.72 25.04
N THR A 143 3.97 -14.64 25.27
CA THR A 143 2.50 -14.70 25.41
C THR A 143 1.79 -14.54 24.08
N ARG A 144 0.51 -14.95 24.02
CA ARG A 144 -0.32 -14.74 22.82
C ARG A 144 -0.40 -13.26 22.46
N GLU A 145 -0.66 -12.39 23.44
CA GLU A 145 -0.82 -10.95 23.24
C GLU A 145 0.46 -10.34 22.66
N GLN A 146 1.62 -10.78 23.15
CA GLN A 146 2.91 -10.34 22.65
C GLN A 146 3.14 -10.80 21.21
N ALA A 147 2.78 -12.04 20.87
CA ALA A 147 2.87 -12.54 19.51
C ALA A 147 1.94 -11.76 18.55
N ILE A 148 0.71 -11.45 18.96
CA ILE A 148 -0.21 -10.63 18.18
C ILE A 148 0.35 -9.22 17.96
N GLN A 149 0.89 -8.60 19.00
CA GLN A 149 1.54 -7.29 18.90
C GLN A 149 2.71 -7.32 17.91
N TRP A 150 3.51 -8.39 17.91
CA TRP A 150 4.61 -8.54 16.95
C TRP A 150 4.16 -8.76 15.50
N ILE A 151 3.00 -9.38 15.28
CA ILE A 151 2.40 -9.45 13.94
C ILE A 151 1.99 -8.03 13.49
N HIS A 152 1.35 -7.27 14.37
CA HIS A 152 0.94 -5.89 14.09
C HIS A 152 2.14 -4.97 13.79
N ASP A 153 3.21 -5.07 14.59
CA ASP A 153 4.40 -4.20 14.46
C ASP A 153 5.45 -4.73 13.47
N ALA A 154 5.13 -5.79 12.72
CA ALA A 154 6.03 -6.40 11.77
C ALA A 154 6.44 -5.41 10.68
N LYS A 155 7.72 -5.46 10.28
CA LYS A 155 8.24 -4.60 9.20
C LYS A 155 8.06 -5.22 7.83
N ILE A 156 8.17 -6.54 7.75
CA ILE A 156 7.90 -7.31 6.55
C ILE A 156 7.21 -8.61 6.93
N SER A 157 6.62 -9.26 5.93
CA SER A 157 6.27 -10.67 6.05
C SER A 157 6.81 -11.49 4.88
N VAL A 158 6.94 -12.80 5.11
CA VAL A 158 7.41 -13.75 4.10
C VAL A 158 6.49 -14.95 4.05
N SER A 159 5.83 -15.14 2.92
CA SER A 159 5.05 -16.34 2.62
C SER A 159 5.98 -17.45 2.15
N VAL A 160 5.95 -18.60 2.84
CA VAL A 160 6.72 -19.79 2.47
C VAL A 160 5.81 -20.99 2.21
N TRP A 161 6.35 -21.98 1.50
CA TRP A 161 5.69 -23.27 1.20
C TRP A 161 4.32 -23.09 0.51
N GLY A 162 4.28 -22.23 -0.51
CA GLY A 162 3.05 -21.94 -1.26
C GLY A 162 2.03 -21.11 -0.49
N GLY A 163 2.44 -20.42 0.59
CA GLY A 163 1.55 -19.60 1.42
C GLY A 163 0.96 -20.34 2.61
N ARG A 164 1.40 -21.58 2.89
CA ARG A 164 0.99 -22.34 4.08
C ARG A 164 1.50 -21.73 5.39
N PHE A 165 2.63 -21.03 5.32
CA PHE A 165 3.17 -20.28 6.45
C PHE A 165 3.46 -18.86 6.04
N GLU A 166 3.04 -17.93 6.90
CA GLU A 166 3.39 -16.52 6.83
C GLU A 166 4.31 -16.20 8.01
N ARG A 167 5.49 -15.65 7.72
CA ARG A 167 6.49 -15.30 8.73
C ARG A 167 6.60 -13.79 8.86
N TYR A 168 6.26 -13.26 10.02
CA TYR A 168 6.31 -11.84 10.35
C TYR A 168 7.60 -11.51 11.05
N TYR A 169 8.35 -10.53 10.52
CA TYR A 169 9.65 -10.11 11.06
C TYR A 169 9.53 -8.69 11.60
N GLY A 170 9.66 -8.53 12.92
CA GLY A 170 9.66 -7.24 13.61
C GLY A 170 11.00 -6.91 14.26
N THR A 171 11.09 -5.77 14.92
CA THR A 171 12.31 -5.39 15.68
C THR A 171 12.37 -5.99 17.07
N GLN A 172 11.21 -6.35 17.64
CA GLN A 172 11.09 -6.89 19.00
C GLN A 172 10.85 -8.41 19.03
N GLY A 173 10.28 -8.98 17.98
CA GLY A 173 10.06 -10.41 17.87
C GLY A 173 9.63 -10.83 16.47
N THR A 174 9.62 -12.15 16.27
CA THR A 174 9.29 -12.79 15.00
C THR A 174 8.20 -13.82 15.24
N VAL A 175 7.24 -13.93 14.32
CA VAL A 175 6.07 -14.81 14.49
C VAL A 175 5.81 -15.59 13.21
N TYR A 176 5.65 -16.91 13.31
CA TYR A 176 5.29 -17.77 12.18
C TYR A 176 3.86 -18.26 12.35
N VAL A 177 3.01 -17.84 11.43
CA VAL A 177 1.60 -18.20 11.37
C VAL A 177 1.41 -19.29 10.34
N ASN A 178 0.76 -20.39 10.73
CA ASN A 178 0.21 -21.37 9.81
C ASN A 178 -1.16 -20.88 9.34
N THR A 179 -1.24 -20.48 8.08
CA THR A 179 -2.42 -19.83 7.48
C THR A 179 -3.56 -20.80 7.22
N LEU A 180 -3.29 -22.11 7.11
CA LEU A 180 -4.34 -23.10 6.89
C LEU A 180 -5.13 -23.40 8.17
N ASN A 181 -4.46 -23.31 9.31
CA ASN A 181 -5.02 -23.68 10.61
C ASN A 181 -5.31 -22.48 11.50
N ASN A 182 -5.04 -21.24 11.02
CA ASN A 182 -5.08 -20.02 11.82
C ASN A 182 -4.37 -20.19 13.17
N LEU A 183 -3.10 -20.61 13.11
CA LEU A 183 -2.31 -20.97 14.29
C LEU A 183 -0.98 -20.23 14.29
N ILE A 184 -0.71 -19.49 15.36
CA ILE A 184 0.64 -19.02 15.68
C ILE A 184 1.43 -20.23 16.13
N ARG A 185 2.24 -20.77 15.20
CA ARG A 185 2.97 -22.02 15.40
C ARG A 185 4.27 -21.79 16.14
N THR A 186 4.93 -20.65 15.92
CA THR A 186 6.11 -20.25 16.70
C THR A 186 6.19 -18.74 16.82
N ALA A 187 6.71 -18.26 17.93
CA ALA A 187 7.06 -16.87 18.16
C ALA A 187 8.29 -16.81 19.07
N TYR A 188 9.21 -15.88 18.82
CA TYR A 188 10.42 -15.71 19.63
C TYR A 188 10.89 -14.26 19.62
N ALA A 189 11.51 -13.85 20.73
CA ALA A 189 11.94 -12.48 20.96
C ALA A 189 13.25 -12.15 20.21
N LYS A 190 13.55 -10.86 20.10
CA LYS A 190 14.79 -10.37 19.47
C LYS A 190 16.08 -10.95 20.05
N ASP A 191 16.08 -11.29 21.34
CA ASP A 191 17.27 -11.81 22.03
C ASP A 191 17.62 -13.23 21.53
N GLU A 192 16.65 -13.93 20.96
CA GLU A 192 16.79 -15.28 20.39
C GLU A 192 17.01 -15.27 18.87
N TYR A 193 17.16 -14.09 18.24
CA TYR A 193 17.36 -14.02 16.81
C TYR A 193 18.65 -14.71 16.38
N ASP A 194 18.51 -15.64 15.45
CA ASP A 194 19.62 -16.26 14.76
C ASP A 194 20.29 -15.27 13.78
N ASP A 195 21.46 -15.65 13.28
CA ASP A 195 22.23 -14.81 12.35
C ASP A 195 21.43 -14.44 11.09
N ASN A 196 20.58 -15.35 10.61
CA ASN A 196 19.78 -15.11 9.42
C ASN A 196 18.67 -14.06 9.69
N THR A 197 17.98 -14.16 10.83
CA THR A 197 16.93 -13.19 11.23
C THR A 197 17.54 -11.80 11.44
N ARG A 198 18.70 -11.72 12.10
CA ARG A 198 19.44 -10.46 12.26
C ARG A 198 19.82 -9.86 10.91
N ALA A 199 20.35 -10.67 10.00
CA ALA A 199 20.74 -10.21 8.67
C ALA A 199 19.54 -9.69 7.84
N ILE A 200 18.36 -10.32 7.94
CA ILE A 200 17.12 -9.80 7.33
C ILE A 200 16.81 -8.39 7.88
N LEU A 201 16.85 -8.22 9.20
CA LEU A 201 16.53 -6.95 9.86
C LEU A 201 17.55 -5.84 9.56
N GLU A 202 18.82 -6.18 9.37
CA GLU A 202 19.83 -5.21 8.91
C GLU A 202 19.51 -4.69 7.52
N VAL A 203 19.05 -5.55 6.61
CA VAL A 203 18.62 -5.13 5.27
C VAL A 203 17.41 -4.22 5.39
N ILE A 204 16.40 -4.60 6.17
CA ILE A 204 15.20 -3.77 6.42
C ILE A 204 15.59 -2.38 6.93
N LYS A 205 16.43 -2.32 7.99
CA LYS A 205 16.92 -1.07 8.57
C LYS A 205 17.71 -0.22 7.58
N LYS A 206 18.55 -0.84 6.76
CA LYS A 206 19.37 -0.15 5.74
C LYS A 206 18.52 0.52 4.66
N TYR A 207 17.35 -0.05 4.36
CA TYR A 207 16.44 0.45 3.34
C TYR A 207 15.24 1.22 3.94
N ALA A 208 15.25 1.47 5.25
CA ALA A 208 14.22 2.21 5.98
C ALA A 208 12.80 1.67 5.74
N LEU A 209 12.68 0.34 5.74
CA LEU A 209 11.41 -0.40 5.68
C LEU A 209 10.84 -0.61 7.10
#